data_AF-L9VEP8-F1
#
_entry.id   AF-L9VEP8-F1
#
_cell.length_a   1.000
_cell.length_b   1.000
_cell.length_c   1.000
_cell.angle_alpha   90.00
_cell.angle_beta   90.00
_cell.angle_gamma   90.00
#
_symmetry.space_group_name_H-M   'P 1'
#
loop_
_entity.id
_entity.type
_entity.pdbx_description
1 polymer ?
#
loop_
_entity_poly.entity_id
_entity_poly.type
_entity_poly.pdbx_seq_one_letter_code
_entity_poly.pdbx_strand_id
1 'polypeptide(L)'
;MDFRQLHRDGAEIQGDFSAPNEISLHHYSPILAATFAVRIDDQGTAYEFERLVGDGVLVATPFGSTGYYRSIIGGTFSSGLSVAFNNVHTPIDAPRYIHLSPDADVEVKMLDSNTRRVPYLPATTPRRYTSSGSTNRLQSG
;
A
#
# COMPACT_ATOMS: atom_id res chain seq x y z
N MET A 1 -12.02 -14.64 -24.84
CA MET A 1 -11.48 -13.43 -24.19
C MET A 1 -9.97 -13.62 -24.08
N ASP A 2 -9.20 -12.70 -24.65
CA ASP A 2 -7.73 -12.79 -24.68
C ASP A 2 -7.17 -11.96 -23.51
N PHE A 3 -6.47 -12.63 -22.59
CA PHE A 3 -5.89 -12.03 -21.37
C PHE A 3 -4.48 -11.44 -21.61
N ARG A 4 -4.04 -11.30 -22.87
CA ARG A 4 -2.67 -10.92 -23.24
C ARG A 4 -2.40 -9.41 -23.34
N GLN A 5 -3.03 -8.61 -22.50
CA GLN A 5 -2.54 -7.25 -22.21
C GLN A 5 -2.13 -7.17 -20.74
N LEU A 6 -1.10 -7.95 -20.39
CA LEU A 6 -0.33 -7.74 -19.17
C LEU A 6 0.27 -6.32 -19.26
N HIS A 7 -0.29 -5.40 -18.48
CA HIS A 7 0.29 -4.08 -18.26
C HIS A 7 1.77 -4.28 -17.88
N ARG A 8 2.69 -3.63 -18.61
CA ARG A 8 4.13 -3.70 -18.29
C ARG A 8 4.36 -2.96 -16.98
N ASP A 9 5.30 -3.43 -16.16
CA ASP A 9 5.75 -2.69 -14.98
C ASP A 9 6.10 -1.23 -15.37
N GLY A 10 5.49 -0.28 -14.65
CA GLY A 10 5.64 1.15 -14.91
C GLY A 10 4.80 1.71 -16.07
N ALA A 11 3.97 0.89 -16.74
CA ALA A 11 2.97 1.38 -17.68
C ALA A 11 1.77 1.94 -16.91
N GLU A 12 1.30 3.10 -17.36
CA GLU A 12 0.02 3.65 -16.91
C GLU A 12 -1.11 2.72 -17.34
N ILE A 13 -1.99 2.35 -16.41
CA ILE A 13 -3.20 1.61 -16.71
C ILE A 13 -4.19 2.61 -17.32
N GLN A 14 -4.65 2.35 -18.54
CA GLN A 14 -5.63 3.18 -19.24
C GLN A 14 -6.93 2.40 -19.43
N GLY A 15 -8.05 3.02 -19.09
CA GLY A 15 -9.37 2.43 -19.21
C GLY A 15 -9.64 1.32 -18.19
N ASP A 16 -10.61 0.47 -18.51
CA ASP A 16 -11.10 -0.57 -17.60
C ASP A 16 -10.17 -1.78 -17.60
N PHE A 17 -9.99 -2.39 -16.44
CA PHE A 17 -9.23 -3.61 -16.25
C PHE A 17 -9.88 -4.50 -15.19
N SER A 18 -9.41 -5.74 -15.10
CA SER A 18 -9.87 -6.67 -14.06
C SER A 18 -8.66 -7.21 -13.30
N ALA A 19 -8.76 -7.21 -11.97
CA ALA A 19 -7.73 -7.72 -11.08
C ALA A 19 -8.29 -8.90 -10.28
N PRO A 20 -7.86 -10.15 -10.55
CA PRO A 20 -8.41 -11.33 -9.90
C PRO A 20 -8.03 -11.42 -8.41
N ASN A 21 -6.91 -10.83 -8.01
CA ASN A 21 -6.43 -10.85 -6.63
C ASN A 21 -6.79 -9.54 -5.92
N GLU A 22 -6.11 -8.46 -6.29
CA GLU A 22 -6.30 -7.15 -5.68
C GLU A 22 -5.92 -6.02 -6.63
N ILE A 23 -6.47 -4.83 -6.34
CA ILE A 23 -5.94 -3.55 -6.80
C ILE A 23 -5.23 -2.92 -5.61
N SER A 24 -3.95 -2.59 -5.76
CA SER A 24 -3.14 -1.99 -4.70
C SER A 24 -2.63 -0.63 -5.13
N LEU A 25 -2.95 0.38 -4.31
CA LEU A 25 -2.38 1.70 -4.39
C LEU A 25 -1.34 1.85 -3.29
N HIS A 26 -0.13 2.25 -3.66
CA HIS A 26 0.94 2.53 -2.71
C HIS A 26 1.92 3.55 -3.30
N HIS A 27 2.71 4.16 -2.43
CA HIS A 27 3.72 5.10 -2.87
C HIS A 27 4.87 4.37 -3.58
N TYR A 28 5.36 4.90 -4.70
CA TYR A 28 6.47 4.29 -5.45
C TYR A 28 7.77 4.18 -4.62
N SER A 29 8.05 5.21 -3.82
CA SER A 29 9.15 5.18 -2.86
C SER A 29 8.74 4.44 -1.59
N PRO A 30 9.49 3.43 -1.14
CA PRO A 30 9.18 2.63 0.06
C PRO A 30 9.43 3.36 1.39
N ILE A 31 9.97 4.59 1.36
CA ILE A 31 10.25 5.39 2.56
C ILE A 31 9.28 6.56 2.72
N LEU A 32 8.33 6.74 1.80
CA LEU A 32 7.37 7.84 1.83
C LEU A 32 5.96 7.28 1.95
N ALA A 33 5.14 7.95 2.75
CA ALA A 33 3.71 7.63 2.86
C ALA A 33 2.92 8.18 1.67
N ALA A 34 1.95 7.42 1.19
CA ALA A 34 0.90 7.91 0.32
C ALA A 34 -0.07 8.80 1.11
N THR A 35 -0.55 9.86 0.46
CA THR A 35 -1.70 10.64 0.93
C THR A 35 -2.83 10.45 -0.07
N PHE A 36 -3.98 9.98 0.40
CA PHE A 36 -5.09 9.59 -0.48
C PHE A 36 -6.44 9.78 0.21
N ALA A 37 -7.51 9.79 -0.58
CA ALA A 37 -8.89 9.76 -0.12
C ALA A 37 -9.55 8.47 -0.61
N VAL A 38 -10.53 7.98 0.16
CA VAL A 38 -11.32 6.80 -0.20
C VAL A 38 -12.80 7.12 0.00
N ARG A 39 -13.62 6.80 -1.00
CA ARG A 39 -15.07 6.77 -0.90
C ARG A 39 -15.58 5.39 -1.24
N ILE A 40 -16.57 4.93 -0.49
CA ILE A 40 -17.18 3.62 -0.67
C ILE A 40 -18.68 3.80 -0.66
N ASP A 41 -19.36 3.28 -1.69
CA ASP A 41 -20.80 3.02 -1.67
C ASP A 41 -21.01 1.50 -1.62
N ASP A 42 -21.58 1.02 -0.53
CA ASP A 42 -21.96 -0.38 -0.38
C ASP A 42 -23.47 -0.49 -0.13
N GLN A 43 -24.23 -0.67 -1.21
CA GLN A 43 -25.68 -0.85 -1.19
C GLN A 43 -26.41 0.25 -0.37
N GLY A 44 -25.99 1.51 -0.54
CA GLY A 44 -26.56 2.65 0.18
C GLY A 44 -25.92 2.95 1.54
N THR A 45 -24.91 2.18 1.96
CA THR A 45 -24.03 2.54 3.08
C THR A 45 -22.79 3.25 2.55
N ALA A 46 -22.65 4.54 2.87
CA ALA A 46 -21.54 5.36 2.43
C ALA A 46 -20.43 5.45 3.50
N TYR A 47 -19.17 5.26 3.08
CA TYR A 47 -17.99 5.56 3.88
C TYR A 47 -17.16 6.62 3.18
N GLU A 48 -16.79 7.69 3.89
CA GLU A 48 -15.97 8.77 3.34
C GLU A 48 -14.73 9.02 4.21
N PHE A 49 -13.57 8.86 3.60
CA PHE A 49 -12.28 9.19 4.18
C PHE A 49 -11.61 10.26 3.33
N GLU A 50 -11.76 11.53 3.74
CA GLU A 50 -11.29 12.67 2.95
C GLU A 50 -9.76 12.77 2.87
N ARG A 51 -9.05 12.24 3.88
CA ARG A 51 -7.58 12.28 3.93
C ARG A 51 -7.00 11.17 4.81
N LEU A 52 -6.35 10.23 4.16
CA LEU A 52 -5.61 9.13 4.76
C LEU A 52 -4.11 9.31 4.50
N VAL A 53 -3.29 8.94 5.49
CA VAL A 53 -1.83 8.88 5.35
C VAL A 53 -1.33 7.53 5.84
N GLY A 54 -0.59 6.83 4.99
CA GLY A 54 -0.03 5.50 5.26
C GLY A 54 0.74 4.97 4.06
N ASP A 55 1.07 3.68 4.05
CA ASP A 55 1.78 3.07 2.93
C ASP A 55 0.87 2.90 1.70
N GLY A 56 -0.45 2.85 1.91
CA GLY A 56 -1.43 2.83 0.84
C GLY A 56 -2.76 2.18 1.21
N VAL A 57 -3.47 1.70 0.19
CA VAL A 57 -4.74 0.98 0.31
C VAL A 57 -4.82 -0.08 -0.76
N LEU A 58 -5.46 -1.21 -0.47
CA LEU A 58 -5.78 -2.22 -1.48
C LEU A 58 -7.20 -2.70 -1.36
N VAL A 59 -7.79 -3.05 -2.50
CA VAL A 59 -9.11 -3.69 -2.60
C VAL A 59 -8.88 -5.13 -3.04
N ALA A 60 -9.18 -6.08 -2.16
CA ALA A 60 -8.96 -7.51 -2.40
C ALA A 60 -10.26 -8.24 -2.73
N THR A 61 -10.13 -9.30 -3.53
CA THR A 61 -11.15 -10.35 -3.69
C THR A 61 -10.95 -11.44 -2.63
N PRO A 62 -11.88 -12.40 -2.47
CA PRO A 62 -11.67 -13.55 -1.57
C PRO A 62 -10.42 -14.35 -1.93
N PHE A 63 -10.11 -14.48 -3.23
CA PHE A 63 -8.89 -15.15 -3.68
C PHE A 63 -7.63 -14.34 -3.30
N GLY A 64 -7.64 -13.03 -3.60
CA GLY A 64 -6.56 -12.11 -3.22
C GLY A 64 -6.38 -11.93 -1.72
N SER A 65 -7.40 -12.27 -0.92
CA SER A 65 -7.31 -12.25 0.55
C SER A 65 -6.18 -13.16 1.08
N THR A 66 -5.76 -14.17 0.31
CA THR A 66 -4.64 -15.07 0.64
C THR A 66 -3.26 -14.48 0.33
N GLY A 67 -3.20 -13.42 -0.48
CA GLY A 67 -2.00 -12.71 -0.91
C GLY A 67 -1.62 -11.57 0.04
N TYR A 68 -1.33 -10.38 -0.51
CA TYR A 68 -0.81 -9.27 0.28
C TYR A 68 -1.78 -8.79 1.36
N TYR A 69 -3.09 -8.90 1.11
CA TYR A 69 -4.13 -8.66 2.12
C TYR A 69 -3.86 -9.41 3.42
N ARG A 70 -3.50 -10.71 3.34
CA ARG A 70 -3.20 -11.54 4.53
C ARG A 70 -2.01 -11.02 5.31
N SER A 71 -0.99 -10.49 4.63
CA SER A 71 0.19 -9.91 5.29
C SER A 71 -0.14 -8.63 6.06
N ILE A 72 -1.11 -7.83 5.58
CA ILE A 72 -1.51 -6.57 6.22
C ILE A 72 -2.53 -6.80 7.33
N ILE A 73 -3.53 -7.65 7.06
CA ILE A 73 -4.68 -7.84 7.96
C ILE A 73 -4.46 -8.99 8.94
N GLY A 74 -3.74 -10.04 8.53
CA GLY A 74 -3.51 -11.25 9.33
C GLY A 74 -4.58 -12.33 9.17
N GLY A 75 -5.50 -12.16 8.22
CA GLY A 75 -6.61 -13.09 7.98
C GLY A 75 -7.05 -13.12 6.51
N THR A 76 -8.04 -13.95 6.22
CA THR A 76 -8.65 -14.14 4.90
C THR A 76 -10.17 -13.99 5.00
N PHE A 77 -10.85 -13.84 3.86
CA PHE A 77 -12.32 -13.81 3.80
C PHE A 77 -12.82 -14.62 2.60
N SER A 78 -14.09 -15.03 2.62
CA SER A 78 -14.65 -15.98 1.66
C SER A 78 -15.74 -15.43 0.73
N SER A 79 -16.20 -14.20 0.94
CA SER A 79 -17.28 -13.57 0.15
C SER A 79 -17.08 -12.06 0.05
N GLY A 80 -17.68 -11.39 -0.93
CA GLY A 80 -17.62 -9.93 -1.05
C GLY A 80 -16.23 -9.40 -1.42
N LEU A 81 -16.00 -8.13 -1.09
CA LEU A 81 -14.72 -7.43 -1.27
C LEU A 81 -14.18 -6.98 0.08
N SER A 82 -12.90 -6.60 0.14
CA SER A 82 -12.36 -5.95 1.33
C SER A 82 -11.38 -4.86 0.98
N VAL A 83 -11.61 -3.67 1.54
CA VAL A 83 -10.69 -2.53 1.46
C VAL A 83 -9.77 -2.61 2.66
N ALA A 84 -8.48 -2.84 2.46
CA ALA A 84 -7.46 -2.88 3.52
C ALA A 84 -6.59 -1.63 3.47
N PHE A 85 -6.51 -0.94 4.62
CA PHE A 85 -5.72 0.28 4.80
C PHE A 85 -4.32 -0.11 5.27
N ASN A 86 -3.34 0.00 4.37
CA ASN A 86 -1.99 -0.47 4.61
C ASN A 86 -1.20 0.57 5.42
N ASN A 87 -0.89 0.23 6.68
CA ASN A 87 -0.15 1.07 7.61
C ASN A 87 -0.65 2.53 7.67
N VAL A 88 -1.97 2.71 7.58
CA VAL A 88 -2.58 4.03 7.77
C VAL A 88 -2.48 4.41 9.25
N HIS A 89 -2.00 5.62 9.48
CA HIS A 89 -1.73 6.19 10.81
C HIS A 89 -2.32 7.60 10.97
N THR A 90 -3.00 8.11 9.94
CA THR A 90 -3.76 9.36 9.99
C THR A 90 -5.04 9.22 9.16
N PRO A 91 -6.22 9.50 9.73
CA PRO A 91 -6.43 9.76 11.16
C PRO A 91 -6.12 8.51 12.00
N ILE A 92 -5.91 8.67 13.31
CA ILE A 92 -5.44 7.58 14.20
C ILE A 92 -6.47 6.46 14.35
N ASP A 93 -7.73 6.78 14.12
CA ASP A 93 -8.90 5.91 14.22
C ASP A 93 -9.35 5.36 12.86
N ALA A 94 -8.54 5.54 11.81
CA ALA A 94 -8.80 4.88 10.53
C ALA A 94 -8.91 3.35 10.74
N PRO A 95 -9.95 2.71 10.18
CA PRO A 95 -10.09 1.27 10.32
C PRO A 95 -8.93 0.55 9.61
N ARG A 96 -8.58 -0.65 10.08
CA ARG A 96 -7.57 -1.48 9.38
C ARG A 96 -8.11 -2.03 8.06
N TYR A 97 -9.40 -2.38 8.03
CA TYR A 97 -10.08 -2.84 6.83
C TYR A 97 -11.59 -2.59 6.94
N ILE A 98 -12.27 -2.62 5.80
CA ILE A 98 -13.74 -2.62 5.70
C ILE A 98 -14.12 -3.77 4.77
N HIS A 99 -15.02 -4.63 5.24
CA HIS A 99 -15.59 -5.71 4.43
C HIS A 99 -16.84 -5.21 3.72
N LEU A 100 -16.95 -5.50 2.42
CA LEU A 100 -17.97 -4.94 1.55
C LEU A 100 -18.74 -6.03 0.82
N SER A 101 -19.93 -5.70 0.35
CA SER A 101 -20.65 -6.57 -0.58
C SER A 101 -19.91 -6.71 -1.93
N PRO A 102 -20.23 -7.74 -2.74
CA PRO A 102 -19.57 -7.96 -4.04
C PRO A 102 -19.75 -6.82 -5.05
N ASP A 103 -20.84 -6.06 -4.92
CA ASP A 103 -21.24 -5.01 -5.87
C ASP A 103 -20.89 -3.60 -5.35
N ALA A 104 -20.09 -3.50 -4.28
CA ALA A 104 -19.70 -2.23 -3.73
C ALA A 104 -18.77 -1.45 -4.68
N ASP A 105 -19.01 -0.14 -4.76
CA ASP A 105 -18.19 0.79 -5.53
C ASP A 105 -17.15 1.43 -4.61
N VAL A 106 -15.87 1.32 -4.99
CA VAL A 106 -14.74 1.90 -4.25
C VAL A 106 -13.99 2.89 -5.13
N GLU A 107 -14.03 4.17 -4.74
CA GLU A 107 -13.26 5.22 -5.38
C GLU A 107 -12.03 5.55 -4.53
N VAL A 108 -10.85 5.53 -5.15
CA VAL A 108 -9.59 5.94 -4.51
C VAL A 108 -8.99 7.10 -5.27
N LYS A 109 -8.68 8.18 -4.55
CA LYS A 109 -8.07 9.39 -5.12
C LYS A 109 -6.73 9.67 -4.47
N MET A 110 -5.68 9.77 -5.27
CA MET A 110 -4.41 10.31 -4.81
C MET A 110 -4.55 11.79 -4.50
N LEU A 111 -4.08 12.19 -3.33
CA LEU A 111 -3.99 13.59 -2.96
C LEU A 111 -2.55 14.03 -3.14
N ASP A 112 -2.37 15.23 -3.71
CA ASP A 112 -1.05 15.82 -3.81
C ASP A 112 -0.48 15.99 -2.39
N SER A 113 0.54 15.19 -2.07
CA SER A 113 1.52 15.64 -1.12
C SER A 113 2.28 16.75 -1.84
N ASN A 114 2.37 17.94 -1.26
CA ASN A 114 3.20 19.01 -1.82
C ASN A 114 4.69 18.58 -1.68
N THR A 115 5.12 17.63 -2.49
CA THR A 115 6.46 17.07 -2.51
C THR A 115 7.25 17.79 -3.58
N ARG A 116 8.11 18.72 -3.14
CA ARG A 116 9.31 19.07 -3.93
C ARG A 116 9.95 17.75 -4.35
N ARG A 117 9.94 17.46 -5.64
CA ARG A 117 10.67 16.33 -6.22
C ARG A 117 12.12 16.44 -5.78
N VAL A 118 12.53 15.66 -4.79
CA VAL A 118 13.95 15.46 -4.51
C VAL A 118 14.40 14.48 -5.59
N PRO A 119 15.24 14.89 -6.56
CA PRO A 119 15.66 13.97 -7.61
C PRO A 119 16.37 12.78 -6.96
N TYR A 120 15.94 11.57 -7.34
CA TYR A 120 16.63 10.34 -7.01
C TYR A 120 18.05 10.41 -7.58
N LEU A 121 19.04 10.55 -6.70
CA LEU A 121 20.45 10.37 -7.06
C LEU A 121 20.81 8.90 -6.80
N PRO A 122 21.23 8.14 -7.82
CA PRO A 122 21.65 6.76 -7.61
C PRO A 122 22.85 6.72 -6.65
N ALA A 123 22.86 5.73 -5.76
CA ALA A 123 23.90 5.57 -4.75
C ALA A 123 25.29 5.43 -5.42
N THR A 124 26.12 6.45 -5.30
CA THR A 124 27.52 6.38 -5.70
C THR A 124 28.32 5.60 -4.66
N THR A 125 28.72 4.39 -5.05
CA THR A 125 29.84 3.56 -4.56
C THR A 125 29.86 3.18 -3.06
N PRO A 126 29.96 1.87 -2.71
CA PRO A 126 29.99 1.46 -1.31
C PRO A 126 31.26 1.95 -0.61
N ARG A 127 31.10 2.71 0.48
CA ARG A 127 32.20 3.04 1.40
C ARG A 127 32.71 1.74 2.04
N ARG A 128 33.99 1.40 1.80
CA ARG A 128 34.71 0.39 2.58
C ARG A 128 34.77 0.86 4.04
N TYR A 129 34.21 0.07 4.95
CA TYR A 129 34.50 0.19 6.38
C TYR A 129 35.90 -0.39 6.62
N THR A 130 36.87 0.44 6.98
CA THR A 130 38.13 -0.04 7.56
C THR A 130 37.93 -0.17 9.07
N SER A 131 37.96 -1.40 9.59
CA SER A 131 38.01 -1.65 11.03
C SER A 131 39.40 -1.27 11.56
N SER A 132 39.53 -0.10 12.19
CA SER A 132 40.65 0.16 13.10
C SER A 132 40.27 -0.36 14.48
N GLY A 133 40.98 -1.40 14.91
CA GLY A 133 40.77 -2.04 16.21
C GLY A 133 41.10 -1.13 17.39
N SER A 134 40.38 -1.36 18.48
CA SER A 134 40.78 -0.96 19.82
C SER A 134 40.40 -2.08 20.78
N THR A 135 41.40 -2.85 21.16
CA THR A 135 41.36 -3.87 22.21
C THR A 135 41.05 -3.23 23.55
N ASN A 136 39.97 -3.64 24.23
CA ASN A 136 39.80 -3.33 25.65
C ASN A 136 40.33 -4.49 26.50
N ARG A 137 41.39 -4.15 27.25
CA ARG A 137 42.09 -4.96 28.24
C ARG A 137 41.19 -5.12 29.47
N LEU A 138 40.87 -6.37 29.83
CA LEU A 138 40.34 -6.72 31.15
C LEU A 138 41.43 -6.47 32.20
N GLN A 139 41.13 -5.69 33.23
CA GLN A 139 41.84 -5.74 34.51
C GLN A 139 40.85 -6.12 35.60
N SER A 140 41.16 -7.23 36.24
CA SER A 140 40.66 -7.76 37.49
C SER A 140 41.01 -6.85 38.67
N GLY A 141 40.04 -6.63 39.55
CA GLY A 141 40.18 -6.14 40.91
C GLY A 141 39.03 -6.70 41.74
#